data_AF-A0AAU6IPE8-F1
#
_entry.id   AF-A0AAU6IPE8-F1
#
_cell.length_a   1.000
_cell.length_b   1.000
_cell.length_c   1.000
_cell.angle_alpha   90.00
_cell.angle_beta   90.00
_cell.angle_gamma   90.00
#
_symmetry.space_group_name_H-M   'P 1'
#
loop_
_entity.id
_entity.type
_entity.pdbx_description
1 polymer ?
#
loop_
_entity_poly.entity_id
_entity_poly.type
_entity_poly.pdbx_seq_one_letter_code
_entity_poly.pdbx_strand_id
1 'polypeptide(L)'
;MSETFWVALGSIGTTLAFGVVAWQGYLTQRAVKVSQLMTADAIRSRLDSQAPKVTLKLSPPPWEPLAATAMGMPINPWPQGHTWHFPGEQDGSNRVVLQQTLVLENLSDRRVQARFDGDLVIADDDRRPAAAGVIILEPGETSRDVFLQREFTIKELSENFTAKQAGQELPHKVVGTVTAEDDRDNGCTDRWDLVLTGCPVEPVPDRDGLWMIAPFHMTEGSGLRTLVYNLLPPRQRIHWISRTSGTQLPSPGTA
;
A
#
# COMPACT_ATOMS: atom_id res chain seq x y z
N MET A 1 33.00 51.54 -52.44
CA MET A 1 33.01 50.91 -51.11
C MET A 1 31.84 51.43 -50.27
N SER A 2 30.59 51.16 -50.68
CA SER A 2 29.39 51.62 -49.96
C SER A 2 28.28 50.56 -49.84
N GLU A 3 28.31 49.48 -50.64
CA GLU A 3 27.30 48.42 -50.60
C GLU A 3 27.55 47.36 -49.50
N THR A 4 28.81 47.10 -49.13
CA THR A 4 29.16 46.12 -48.09
C THR A 4 28.82 46.57 -46.68
N PHE A 5 28.72 47.88 -46.42
CA PHE A 5 28.42 48.43 -45.10
C PHE A 5 26.92 48.30 -44.75
N TRP A 6 26.02 48.47 -45.72
CA TRP A 6 24.58 48.36 -45.51
C TRP A 6 24.10 46.91 -45.33
N VAL A 7 24.74 45.95 -45.99
CA VAL A 7 24.45 44.51 -45.81
C VAL A 7 24.94 44.00 -44.45
N ALA A 8 26.06 44.52 -43.94
CA ALA A 8 26.57 44.18 -42.61
C ALA A 8 25.75 44.80 -41.46
N LEU A 9 25.18 45.99 -41.66
CA LEU A 9 24.31 46.63 -40.65
C LEU A 9 22.94 45.93 -40.55
N GLY A 10 22.40 45.46 -41.69
CA GLY A 10 21.14 44.72 -41.74
C GLY A 10 21.21 43.33 -41.10
N SER A 11 22.35 42.63 -41.23
CA SER A 11 22.56 41.30 -40.64
C SER A 11 22.79 41.34 -39.12
N ILE A 12 23.43 42.40 -38.59
CA ILE A 12 23.57 42.60 -37.14
C ILE A 12 22.22 42.89 -36.48
N GLY A 13 21.37 43.71 -37.11
CA GLY A 13 20.03 44.04 -36.59
C GLY A 13 19.07 42.84 -36.56
N THR A 14 19.10 41.98 -37.57
CA THR A 14 18.27 40.76 -37.61
C THR A 14 18.72 39.72 -36.58
N THR A 15 20.03 39.53 -36.40
CA THR A 15 20.57 38.55 -35.43
C THR A 15 20.22 38.92 -33.99
N LEU A 16 20.29 40.22 -33.65
CA LEU A 16 19.86 40.72 -32.33
C LEU A 16 18.35 40.58 -32.13
N ALA A 17 17.53 40.83 -33.15
CA ALA A 17 16.08 40.65 -33.08
C ALA A 17 15.70 39.17 -32.87
N PHE A 18 16.34 38.23 -33.57
CA PHE A 18 16.13 36.80 -33.35
C PHE A 18 16.57 36.35 -31.95
N GLY A 19 17.69 36.88 -31.43
CA GLY A 19 18.13 36.63 -30.06
C GLY A 19 17.13 37.12 -29.01
N VAL A 20 16.55 38.31 -29.18
CA VAL A 20 15.51 38.85 -28.29
C VAL A 20 14.23 38.03 -28.36
N VAL A 21 13.79 37.60 -29.56
CA VAL A 21 12.58 36.76 -29.70
C VAL A 21 12.79 35.37 -29.10
N ALA A 22 13.96 34.75 -29.31
CA ALA A 22 14.29 33.46 -28.70
C ALA A 22 14.36 33.57 -27.16
N TRP A 23 14.95 34.65 -26.64
CA TRP A 23 14.98 34.96 -25.22
C TRP A 23 13.59 35.21 -24.63
N GLN A 24 12.76 35.99 -25.32
CA GLN A 24 11.35 36.21 -24.93
C GLN A 24 10.55 34.91 -24.97
N GLY A 25 10.74 34.06 -25.99
CA GLY A 25 10.13 32.73 -26.07
C GLY A 25 10.56 31.83 -24.91
N TYR A 26 11.85 31.83 -24.58
CA TYR A 26 12.40 31.09 -23.44
C TYR A 26 11.84 31.57 -22.09
N LEU A 27 11.77 32.89 -21.89
CA LEU A 27 11.16 33.47 -20.69
C LEU A 27 9.66 33.17 -20.61
N THR A 28 8.95 33.20 -21.74
CA THR A 28 7.52 32.86 -21.80
C THR A 28 7.30 31.40 -21.48
N GLN A 29 8.13 30.48 -22.00
CA GLN A 29 8.07 29.07 -21.64
C GLN A 29 8.35 28.84 -20.15
N ARG A 30 9.33 29.55 -19.57
CA ARG A 30 9.59 29.50 -18.12
C ARG A 30 8.43 30.06 -17.31
N ALA A 31 7.85 31.18 -17.71
CA ALA A 31 6.70 31.80 -17.05
C ALA A 31 5.45 30.92 -17.12
N VAL A 32 5.20 30.27 -18.27
CA VAL A 32 4.10 29.30 -18.42
C VAL A 32 4.32 28.09 -17.53
N LYS A 33 5.55 27.54 -17.46
CA LYS A 33 5.87 26.43 -16.54
C LYS A 33 5.67 26.82 -15.07
N VAL A 34 6.17 27.99 -14.66
CA VAL A 34 5.99 28.48 -13.28
C VAL A 34 4.51 28.74 -12.97
N SER A 35 3.76 29.33 -13.91
CA SER A 35 2.31 29.54 -13.76
C SER A 35 1.54 28.22 -13.67
N GLN A 36 1.90 27.22 -14.48
CA GLN A 36 1.31 25.87 -14.42
C GLN A 36 1.61 25.17 -13.09
N LEU A 37 2.83 25.28 -12.58
CA LEU A 37 3.20 24.75 -11.26
C LEU A 37 2.43 25.45 -10.13
N MET A 38 2.36 26.78 -10.14
CA MET A 38 1.57 27.54 -9.16
C MET A 38 0.08 27.20 -9.23
N THR A 39 -0.46 27.00 -10.45
CA THR A 39 -1.85 26.59 -10.65
C THR A 39 -2.07 25.17 -10.13
N ALA A 40 -1.13 24.25 -10.38
CA ALA A 40 -1.19 22.89 -9.86
C ALA A 40 -1.12 22.86 -8.33
N ASP A 41 -0.26 23.67 -7.71
CA ASP A 41 -0.17 23.74 -6.24
C ASP A 41 -1.42 24.37 -5.62
N ALA A 42 -2.02 25.39 -6.26
CA ALA A 42 -3.29 25.96 -5.83
C ALA A 42 -4.44 24.93 -5.92
N ILE A 43 -4.49 24.14 -7.02
CA ILE A 43 -5.45 23.05 -7.17
C ILE A 43 -5.20 21.98 -6.11
N ARG A 44 -3.94 21.59 -5.86
CA ARG A 44 -3.59 20.58 -4.84
C ARG A 44 -4.04 21.01 -3.45
N SER A 45 -3.72 22.25 -3.06
CA SER A 45 -4.11 22.82 -1.76
C SER A 45 -5.64 22.83 -1.59
N ARG A 46 -6.38 23.21 -2.63
CA ARG A 46 -7.84 23.13 -2.63
C ARG A 46 -8.32 21.69 -2.46
N LEU A 47 -7.78 20.74 -3.21
CA LEU A 47 -8.17 19.32 -3.12
C LEU A 47 -7.85 18.75 -1.74
N ASP A 48 -6.69 19.07 -1.16
CA ASP A 48 -6.31 18.64 0.18
C ASP A 48 -7.24 19.20 1.26
N SER A 49 -7.65 20.46 1.14
CA SER A 49 -8.64 21.07 2.06
C SER A 49 -9.99 20.37 1.99
N GLN A 50 -10.29 19.75 0.85
CA GLN A 50 -11.54 19.05 0.58
C GLN A 50 -11.41 17.53 0.77
N ALA A 51 -10.23 16.98 1.04
CA ALA A 51 -10.01 15.55 1.11
C ALA A 51 -10.83 14.92 2.25
N PRO A 52 -11.37 13.70 2.06
CA PRO A 52 -12.04 12.99 3.13
C PRO A 52 -11.08 12.72 4.29
N LYS A 53 -11.55 12.97 5.50
CA LYS A 53 -10.85 12.63 6.74
C LYS A 53 -11.12 11.17 7.06
N VAL A 54 -10.18 10.31 6.67
CA VAL A 54 -10.23 8.87 6.90
C VAL A 54 -9.01 8.43 7.68
N THR A 55 -9.23 7.50 8.61
CA THR A 55 -8.18 6.89 9.43
C THR A 55 -8.24 5.38 9.28
N LEU A 56 -7.13 4.78 8.89
CA LEU A 56 -6.95 3.33 8.88
C LEU A 56 -6.24 2.91 10.16
N LYS A 57 -6.87 2.03 10.95
CA LYS A 57 -6.31 1.44 12.16
C LYS A 57 -6.00 -0.03 11.91
N LEU A 58 -4.81 -0.46 12.30
CA LEU A 58 -4.42 -1.86 12.26
C LEU A 58 -4.11 -2.33 13.68
N SER A 59 -4.57 -3.54 14.00
CA SER A 59 -4.18 -4.22 15.24
C SER A 59 -2.94 -5.06 15.00
N PRO A 60 -2.12 -5.36 16.03
CA PRO A 60 -1.10 -6.40 15.91
C PRO A 60 -1.73 -7.73 15.46
N PRO A 61 -1.06 -8.51 14.59
CA PRO A 61 -1.51 -9.85 14.27
C PRO A 61 -1.55 -10.70 15.55
N PRO A 62 -2.53 -11.61 15.69
CA PRO A 62 -2.61 -12.48 16.85
C PRO A 62 -1.41 -13.43 16.89
N TRP A 63 -1.02 -13.82 18.10
CA TRP A 63 -0.03 -14.84 18.35
C TRP A 63 -0.49 -15.75 19.49
N GLU A 64 -0.45 -17.07 19.39
CA GLU A 64 0.15 -17.94 18.36
C GLU A 64 -0.53 -17.90 16.97
N PRO A 65 0.18 -18.32 15.89
CA PRO A 65 -0.39 -18.38 14.54
C PRO A 65 -1.66 -19.21 14.47
N LEU A 66 -2.57 -18.79 13.61
CA LEU A 66 -3.90 -19.39 13.48
C LEU A 66 -3.83 -20.67 12.63
N ALA A 67 -4.62 -21.68 12.97
CA ALA A 67 -4.74 -22.95 12.24
C ALA A 67 -5.91 -22.90 11.28
N ALA A 68 -5.69 -23.09 9.98
CA ALA A 68 -6.82 -23.04 9.04
C ALA A 68 -7.90 -24.05 9.44
N THR A 69 -9.16 -23.62 9.43
CA THR A 69 -10.28 -24.50 9.77
C THR A 69 -11.37 -24.40 8.70
N ALA A 70 -12.04 -25.51 8.43
CA ALA A 70 -13.22 -25.53 7.57
C ALA A 70 -14.46 -24.91 8.24
N MET A 71 -14.38 -24.54 9.53
CA MET A 71 -15.51 -24.04 10.33
C MET A 71 -15.69 -22.52 10.29
N GLY A 72 -14.93 -21.82 9.44
CA GLY A 72 -15.03 -20.36 9.26
C GLY A 72 -14.24 -19.55 10.30
N MET A 73 -14.58 -18.28 10.40
CA MET A 73 -14.00 -17.24 11.25
C MET A 73 -14.76 -17.15 12.60
N PRO A 74 -14.09 -16.85 13.72
CA PRO A 74 -12.65 -16.65 13.86
C PRO A 74 -11.88 -17.98 13.83
N ILE A 75 -10.65 -17.89 13.36
CA ILE A 75 -9.76 -19.05 13.23
C ILE A 75 -9.10 -19.32 14.58
N ASN A 76 -9.08 -20.59 15.01
CA ASN A 76 -8.46 -20.99 16.27
C ASN A 76 -6.92 -21.00 16.15
N PRO A 77 -6.17 -20.70 17.22
CA PRO A 77 -4.71 -20.86 17.21
C PRO A 77 -4.32 -22.34 17.08
N TRP A 78 -3.13 -22.60 16.52
CA TRP A 78 -2.52 -23.91 16.61
C TRP A 78 -2.20 -24.27 18.07
N PRO A 79 -2.24 -25.55 18.47
CA PRO A 79 -1.83 -25.97 19.80
C PRO A 79 -0.34 -25.71 20.05
N GLN A 80 -0.01 -25.26 21.25
CA GLN A 80 1.38 -25.10 21.70
C GLN A 80 2.20 -26.39 21.54
N GLY A 81 3.43 -26.24 21.08
CA GLY A 81 4.39 -27.35 20.96
C GLY A 81 4.04 -28.37 19.87
N HIS A 82 3.06 -28.10 19.02
CA HIS A 82 2.79 -28.93 17.86
C HIS A 82 3.98 -28.91 16.89
N THR A 83 4.38 -30.10 16.43
CA THR A 83 5.51 -30.28 15.52
C THR A 83 5.06 -30.99 14.25
N TRP A 84 5.55 -30.53 13.10
CA TRP A 84 5.31 -31.14 11.79
C TRP A 84 6.55 -31.83 11.28
N HIS A 85 6.36 -32.96 10.59
CA HIS A 85 7.46 -33.71 9.98
C HIS A 85 7.55 -33.46 8.47
N PHE A 86 8.54 -32.69 8.03
CA PHE A 86 8.79 -32.38 6.63
C PHE A 86 10.03 -33.10 6.10
N PRO A 87 10.01 -33.62 4.84
CA PRO A 87 8.96 -33.46 3.82
C PRO A 87 7.79 -34.46 3.91
N GLY A 88 7.71 -35.30 4.96
CA GLY A 88 6.67 -36.34 5.07
C GLY A 88 5.22 -35.84 5.09
N GLU A 89 4.98 -34.63 5.61
CA GLU A 89 3.67 -33.98 5.73
C GLU A 89 3.48 -32.84 4.73
N GLN A 90 4.22 -32.86 3.62
CA GLN A 90 4.29 -31.75 2.66
C GLN A 90 2.97 -31.43 1.95
N ASP A 91 2.15 -32.44 1.73
CA ASP A 91 0.81 -32.32 1.11
C ASP A 91 -0.32 -32.18 2.15
N GLY A 92 0.03 -32.15 3.45
CA GLY A 92 -0.94 -32.23 4.54
C GLY A 92 -1.92 -31.06 4.60
N SER A 93 -3.07 -31.32 5.22
CA SER A 93 -4.12 -30.36 5.61
C SER A 93 -3.65 -29.25 6.57
N ASN A 94 -2.40 -29.31 7.03
CA ASN A 94 -1.84 -28.39 8.00
C ASN A 94 -1.51 -27.07 7.30
N ARG A 95 -2.26 -26.03 7.65
CA ARG A 95 -2.11 -24.67 7.14
C ARG A 95 -2.01 -23.70 8.32
N VAL A 96 -1.10 -22.75 8.19
CA VAL A 96 -0.98 -21.63 9.11
C VAL A 96 -1.58 -20.41 8.43
N VAL A 97 -2.44 -19.70 9.15
CA VAL A 97 -3.07 -18.49 8.67
C VAL A 97 -2.38 -17.30 9.31
N LEU A 98 -1.80 -16.45 8.46
CA LEU A 98 -1.35 -15.12 8.86
C LEU A 98 -2.52 -14.18 8.70
N GLN A 99 -2.86 -13.47 9.77
CA GLN A 99 -4.03 -12.60 9.82
C GLN A 99 -3.71 -11.31 10.56
N GLN A 100 -4.22 -10.19 10.08
CA GLN A 100 -4.19 -8.91 10.78
C GLN A 100 -5.54 -8.21 10.64
N THR A 101 -6.12 -7.76 11.75
CA THR A 101 -7.37 -7.01 11.73
C THR A 101 -7.11 -5.53 11.45
N LEU A 102 -7.92 -4.96 10.56
CA LEU A 102 -7.93 -3.53 10.28
C LEU A 102 -9.36 -2.99 10.26
N VAL A 103 -9.44 -1.71 10.61
CA VAL A 103 -10.69 -0.95 10.74
C VAL A 103 -10.47 0.40 10.08
N LEU A 104 -11.38 0.79 9.19
CA LEU A 104 -11.37 2.11 8.55
C LEU A 104 -12.45 2.99 9.16
N GLU A 105 -12.07 4.18 9.62
CA GLU A 105 -12.98 5.15 10.22
C GLU A 105 -13.16 6.35 9.28
N ASN A 106 -14.41 6.71 9.01
CA ASN A 106 -14.78 7.91 8.29
C ASN A 106 -15.04 9.06 9.27
N LEU A 107 -14.04 9.93 9.45
CA LEU A 107 -14.11 11.12 10.29
C LEU A 107 -14.54 12.37 9.50
N SER A 108 -15.00 12.20 8.27
CA SER A 108 -15.49 13.28 7.43
C SER A 108 -16.98 13.52 7.62
N ASP A 109 -17.45 14.65 7.09
CA ASP A 109 -18.85 15.04 7.05
C ASP A 109 -19.61 14.47 5.84
N ARG A 110 -18.98 13.57 5.08
CA ARG A 110 -19.51 13.02 3.84
C ARG A 110 -19.32 11.51 3.77
N ARG A 111 -20.04 10.90 2.84
CA ARG A 111 -19.88 9.48 2.50
C ARG A 111 -18.51 9.22 1.88
N VAL A 112 -17.90 8.10 2.27
CA VAL A 112 -16.65 7.59 1.70
C VAL A 112 -16.89 6.19 1.14
N GLN A 113 -16.38 5.93 -0.05
CA GLN A 113 -16.27 4.60 -0.63
C GLN A 113 -14.87 4.06 -0.34
N ALA A 114 -14.80 2.92 0.36
CA ALA A 114 -13.56 2.22 0.66
C ALA A 114 -13.50 0.91 -0.12
N ARG A 115 -12.44 0.72 -0.92
CA ARG A 115 -12.17 -0.51 -1.65
C ARG A 115 -11.00 -1.25 -1.02
N PHE A 116 -11.17 -2.55 -0.88
CA PHE A 116 -10.23 -3.48 -0.26
C PHE A 116 -9.89 -4.57 -1.28
N ASP A 117 -8.65 -4.55 -1.77
CA ASP A 117 -8.14 -5.45 -2.79
C ASP A 117 -7.00 -6.35 -2.26
N GLY A 118 -6.77 -7.49 -2.91
CA GLY A 118 -5.74 -8.46 -2.53
C GLY A 118 -6.25 -9.47 -1.49
N ASP A 119 -5.42 -9.78 -0.50
CA ASP A 119 -5.71 -10.74 0.58
C ASP A 119 -6.60 -10.13 1.69
N LEU A 120 -7.46 -9.17 1.33
CA LEU A 120 -8.36 -8.48 2.27
C LEU A 120 -9.74 -9.12 2.25
N VAL A 121 -10.14 -9.67 3.40
CA VAL A 121 -11.38 -10.45 3.55
C VAL A 121 -12.25 -9.97 4.69
N ILE A 122 -13.53 -10.29 4.62
CA ILE A 122 -14.52 -10.17 5.69
C ILE A 122 -15.09 -11.55 5.99
N ALA A 123 -15.68 -11.71 7.18
CA ALA A 123 -16.53 -12.86 7.44
C ALA A 123 -17.89 -12.66 6.76
N ASP A 124 -18.29 -13.61 5.92
CA ASP A 124 -19.66 -13.66 5.38
C ASP A 124 -20.66 -14.19 6.42
N ASP A 125 -21.93 -14.33 6.02
CA ASP A 125 -23.01 -14.79 6.90
C ASP A 125 -22.79 -16.23 7.42
N ASP A 126 -22.07 -17.07 6.65
CA ASP A 126 -21.67 -18.42 7.01
C ASP A 126 -20.30 -18.45 7.74
N ARG A 127 -19.79 -17.27 8.12
CA ARG A 127 -18.48 -17.04 8.72
C ARG A 127 -17.31 -17.46 7.84
N ARG A 128 -17.48 -17.64 6.54
CA ARG A 128 -16.38 -17.95 5.63
C ARG A 128 -15.65 -16.67 5.22
N PRO A 129 -14.33 -16.74 4.97
CA PRO A 129 -13.62 -15.62 4.39
C PRO A 129 -14.16 -15.32 2.98
N ALA A 130 -14.65 -14.10 2.78
CA ALA A 130 -15.06 -13.57 1.49
C ALA A 130 -14.29 -12.27 1.21
N ALA A 131 -14.03 -11.97 -0.07
CA ALA A 131 -13.35 -10.74 -0.44
C ALA A 131 -14.08 -9.51 0.14
N ALA A 132 -13.34 -8.61 0.80
CA ALA A 132 -13.92 -7.43 1.45
C ALA A 132 -14.59 -6.48 0.44
N GLY A 133 -14.04 -6.40 -0.78
CA GLY A 133 -14.66 -5.69 -1.90
C GLY A 133 -14.78 -4.18 -1.63
N VAL A 134 -15.99 -3.64 -1.80
CA VAL A 134 -16.28 -2.23 -1.58
C VAL A 134 -17.21 -2.06 -0.39
N ILE A 135 -16.82 -1.21 0.56
CA ILE A 135 -17.62 -0.83 1.72
C ILE A 135 -17.89 0.68 1.63
N ILE A 136 -19.15 1.05 1.77
CA ILE A 136 -19.58 2.44 1.85
C ILE A 136 -19.66 2.82 3.32
N LEU A 137 -19.02 3.92 3.71
CA LEU A 137 -19.02 4.46 5.06
C LEU A 137 -19.71 5.81 5.07
N GLU A 138 -20.79 5.92 5.85
CA GLU A 138 -21.45 7.19 6.13
C GLU A 138 -20.60 8.09 7.07
N PRO A 139 -20.91 9.39 7.19
CA PRO A 139 -20.21 10.29 8.10
C PRO A 139 -20.18 9.76 9.54
N GLY A 140 -18.99 9.64 10.13
CA GLY A 140 -18.78 9.12 11.48
C GLY A 140 -18.83 7.59 11.59
N GLU A 141 -19.08 6.87 10.49
CA GLU A 141 -19.14 5.42 10.48
C GLU A 141 -17.75 4.78 10.53
N THR A 142 -17.69 3.60 11.14
CA THR A 142 -16.53 2.73 11.21
C THR A 142 -16.84 1.47 10.44
N SER A 143 -15.91 1.01 9.60
CA SER A 143 -16.09 -0.26 8.89
C SER A 143 -16.26 -1.41 9.87
N ARG A 144 -16.96 -2.46 9.45
CA ARG A 144 -16.80 -3.79 10.05
C ARG A 144 -15.33 -4.22 10.02
N ASP A 145 -15.00 -5.21 10.84
CA ASP A 145 -13.67 -5.82 10.84
C ASP A 145 -13.35 -6.39 9.46
N VAL A 146 -12.22 -5.93 8.91
CA VAL A 146 -11.60 -6.48 7.71
C VAL A 146 -10.30 -7.17 8.14
N PHE A 147 -9.99 -8.29 7.52
CA PHE A 147 -8.81 -9.09 7.83
C PHE A 147 -7.88 -9.10 6.62
N LEU A 148 -6.64 -8.66 6.81
CA LEU A 148 -5.54 -8.96 5.90
C LEU A 148 -5.10 -10.40 6.20
N GLN A 149 -5.49 -11.34 5.35
CA GLN A 149 -5.42 -12.76 5.68
C GLN A 149 -5.07 -13.65 4.50
N ARG A 150 -4.12 -14.56 4.72
CA ARG A 150 -3.85 -15.66 3.79
C ARG A 150 -3.37 -16.91 4.51
N GLU A 151 -3.73 -18.06 3.95
CA GLU A 151 -3.27 -19.36 4.42
C GLU A 151 -1.98 -19.77 3.71
N PHE A 152 -1.05 -20.34 4.47
CA PHE A 152 0.20 -20.90 3.96
C PHE A 152 0.39 -22.33 4.44
N THR A 153 1.01 -23.12 3.59
CA THR A 153 1.60 -24.40 3.97
C THR A 153 2.82 -24.18 4.86
N ILE A 154 3.16 -25.17 5.68
CA ILE A 154 4.40 -25.13 6.46
C ILE A 154 5.64 -25.08 5.54
N LYS A 155 5.55 -25.68 4.33
CA LYS A 155 6.60 -25.59 3.31
C LYS A 155 6.85 -24.15 2.85
N GLU A 156 5.79 -23.41 2.52
CA GLU A 156 5.93 -22.00 2.13
C GLU A 156 6.57 -21.20 3.28
N LEU A 157 6.16 -21.45 4.53
CA LEU A 157 6.72 -20.73 5.67
C LEU A 157 8.16 -21.16 6.01
N SER A 158 8.58 -22.39 5.68
CA SER A 158 9.97 -22.82 5.80
C SER A 158 10.88 -22.18 4.75
N GLU A 159 10.35 -21.88 3.57
CA GLU A 159 11.04 -21.09 2.53
C GLU A 159 11.28 -19.65 3.02
N ASN A 160 10.34 -19.05 3.76
CA ASN A 160 10.58 -17.76 4.43
C ASN A 160 11.72 -17.85 5.45
N PHE A 161 11.76 -18.89 6.29
CA PHE A 161 12.85 -19.08 7.24
C PHE A 161 14.20 -19.20 6.52
N THR A 162 14.26 -19.98 5.45
CA THR A 162 15.46 -20.17 4.62
C THR A 162 15.91 -18.86 3.98
N ALA A 163 14.98 -18.08 3.40
CA ALA A 163 15.27 -16.77 2.83
C ALA A 163 15.80 -15.79 3.90
N LYS A 164 15.20 -15.79 5.10
CA LYS A 164 15.66 -14.96 6.23
C LYS A 164 17.10 -15.30 6.62
N GLN A 165 17.45 -16.58 6.72
CA GLN A 165 18.81 -17.03 7.02
C GLN A 165 19.80 -16.62 5.93
N ALA A 166 19.37 -16.62 4.68
CA ALA A 166 20.16 -16.17 3.54
C ALA A 166 20.24 -14.63 3.40
N GLY A 167 19.59 -13.86 4.26
CA GLY A 167 19.50 -12.39 4.15
C GLY A 167 18.72 -11.92 2.91
N GLN A 168 17.84 -12.76 2.38
CA GLN A 168 17.03 -12.51 1.20
C GLN A 168 15.64 -11.99 1.58
N GLU A 169 14.94 -11.44 0.59
CA GLU A 169 13.54 -11.05 0.74
C GLU A 169 12.66 -12.28 1.00
N LEU A 170 11.71 -12.16 1.93
CA LEU A 170 10.80 -13.24 2.27
C LEU A 170 9.80 -13.46 1.12
N PRO A 171 9.77 -14.65 0.48
CA PRO A 171 8.93 -14.87 -0.71
C PRO A 171 7.42 -14.90 -0.40
N HIS A 172 7.02 -15.35 0.79
CA HIS A 172 5.61 -15.57 1.13
C HIS A 172 5.06 -14.47 2.03
N LYS A 173 4.07 -13.74 1.53
CA LYS A 173 3.51 -12.54 2.15
C LYS A 173 2.00 -12.49 1.95
N VAL A 174 1.32 -11.89 2.91
CA VAL A 174 -0.07 -11.42 2.79
C VAL A 174 -0.02 -9.97 2.34
N VAL A 175 -0.69 -9.65 1.24
CA VAL A 175 -0.66 -8.31 0.65
C VAL A 175 -2.07 -7.77 0.44
N GLY A 176 -2.27 -6.50 0.75
CA GLY A 176 -3.56 -5.85 0.59
C GLY A 176 -3.41 -4.40 0.15
N THR A 177 -4.42 -3.88 -0.54
CA THR A 177 -4.51 -2.44 -0.85
C THR A 177 -5.85 -1.92 -0.38
N VAL A 178 -5.81 -0.86 0.43
CA VAL A 178 -7.01 -0.12 0.83
C VAL A 178 -7.00 1.20 0.08
N THR A 179 -8.07 1.50 -0.66
CA THR A 179 -8.29 2.83 -1.22
C THR A 179 -9.56 3.44 -0.67
N ALA A 180 -9.53 4.74 -0.36
CA ALA A 180 -10.67 5.48 0.17
C ALA A 180 -10.86 6.78 -0.60
N GLU A 181 -12.08 7.03 -1.06
CA GLU A 181 -12.45 8.22 -1.81
C GLU A 181 -13.87 8.69 -1.51
N ASP A 182 -14.14 9.97 -1.75
CA ASP A 182 -15.50 10.49 -1.72
C ASP A 182 -16.21 10.28 -3.07
N ASP A 183 -17.48 10.67 -3.14
CA ASP A 183 -18.36 10.51 -4.30
C ASP A 183 -18.07 11.46 -5.47
N ARG A 184 -17.16 12.42 -5.27
CA ARG A 184 -16.85 13.43 -6.28
C ARG A 184 -16.00 12.84 -7.39
N ASP A 185 -16.19 13.33 -8.60
CA ASP A 185 -15.30 12.97 -9.71
C ASP A 185 -13.91 13.61 -9.55
N ASN A 186 -13.84 14.83 -9.03
CA ASN A 186 -12.61 15.52 -8.67
C ASN A 186 -12.36 15.45 -7.17
N GLY A 187 -11.14 15.13 -6.75
CA GLY A 187 -10.90 14.91 -5.33
C GLY A 187 -9.58 14.23 -5.01
N CYS A 188 -9.54 13.65 -3.82
CA CYS A 188 -8.41 12.87 -3.33
C CYS A 188 -8.82 11.42 -3.15
N THR A 189 -7.98 10.51 -3.64
CA THR A 189 -8.05 9.09 -3.26
C THR A 189 -6.87 8.83 -2.34
N ASP A 190 -7.14 8.34 -1.14
CA ASP A 190 -6.11 7.88 -0.23
C ASP A 190 -5.90 6.39 -0.42
N ARG A 191 -4.63 5.97 -0.43
CA ARG A 191 -4.21 4.58 -0.64
C ARG A 191 -3.25 4.16 0.46
N TRP A 192 -3.46 2.94 0.96
CA TRP A 192 -2.53 2.24 1.84
C TRP A 192 -2.20 0.88 1.24
N ASP A 193 -0.91 0.63 1.06
CA ASP A 193 -0.40 -0.68 0.69
C ASP A 193 0.00 -1.41 1.98
N LEU A 194 -0.55 -2.61 2.18
CA LEU A 194 -0.42 -3.40 3.39
C LEU A 194 0.36 -4.67 3.10
N VAL A 195 1.26 -5.03 4.03
CA VAL A 195 2.06 -6.24 3.95
C VAL A 195 2.19 -6.86 5.34
N LEU A 196 1.89 -8.15 5.42
CA LEU A 196 2.16 -9.01 6.58
C LEU A 196 2.99 -10.21 6.10
N THR A 197 4.15 -10.43 6.72
CA THR A 197 5.03 -11.55 6.39
C THR A 197 5.82 -11.99 7.63
N GLY A 198 6.70 -12.97 7.51
CA GLY A 198 7.57 -13.41 8.59
C GLY A 198 7.95 -14.88 8.53
N CYS A 199 8.54 -15.33 9.64
CA CYS A 199 8.90 -16.72 9.91
C CYS A 199 8.12 -17.19 11.14
N PRO A 200 6.82 -17.50 11.00
CA PRO A 200 6.01 -18.01 12.11
C PRO A 200 6.38 -19.45 12.51
N VAL A 201 7.14 -20.15 11.67
CA VAL A 201 7.65 -21.50 11.91
C VAL A 201 9.17 -21.50 11.83
N GLU A 202 9.78 -22.44 12.55
CA GLU A 202 11.23 -22.65 12.57
C GLU A 202 11.55 -24.14 12.73
N PRO A 203 12.76 -24.59 12.32
CA PRO A 203 13.19 -25.95 12.56
C PRO A 203 13.32 -26.23 14.06
N VAL A 204 12.94 -27.42 14.49
CA VAL A 204 13.17 -27.88 15.86
C VAL A 204 14.68 -28.07 16.07
N PRO A 205 15.28 -27.47 17.12
CA PRO A 205 16.70 -27.69 17.42
C PRO A 205 17.03 -29.17 17.55
N ASP A 206 18.17 -29.58 17.01
CA ASP A 206 18.71 -30.93 17.10
C ASP A 206 17.83 -32.04 16.48
N ARG A 207 16.83 -31.69 15.66
CA ARG A 207 15.96 -32.65 14.98
C ARG A 207 15.71 -32.28 13.51
N ASP A 208 16.47 -32.91 12.63
CA ASP A 208 16.34 -32.72 11.19
C ASP A 208 14.93 -33.07 10.69
N GLY A 209 14.38 -32.21 9.83
CA GLY A 209 13.07 -32.40 9.20
C GLY A 209 11.87 -32.07 10.09
N LEU A 210 12.06 -31.81 11.39
CA LEU A 210 10.98 -31.36 12.27
C LEU A 210 10.87 -29.83 12.30
N TRP A 211 9.65 -29.35 12.16
CA TRP A 211 9.31 -27.92 12.20
C TRP A 211 8.31 -27.66 13.31
N MET A 212 8.38 -26.49 13.92
CA MET A 212 7.47 -26.07 14.97
C MET A 212 7.07 -24.61 14.78
N ILE A 213 6.01 -24.19 15.46
CA ILE A 213 5.70 -22.77 15.62
C ILE A 213 6.83 -22.13 16.40
N ALA A 214 7.30 -20.97 15.92
CA ALA A 214 8.32 -20.23 16.62
C ALA A 214 7.83 -19.89 18.05
N PRO A 215 8.66 -20.08 19.09
CA PRO A 215 8.20 -20.00 20.48
C PRO A 215 7.84 -18.59 20.94
N PHE A 216 8.30 -17.54 20.25
CA PHE A 216 8.10 -16.16 20.67
C PHE A 216 7.73 -15.24 19.51
N HIS A 217 6.71 -14.40 19.71
CA HIS A 217 6.47 -13.19 18.93
C HIS A 217 6.42 -12.00 19.88
N MET A 218 7.51 -11.23 19.94
CA MET A 218 7.50 -10.01 20.76
C MET A 218 6.93 -8.83 19.96
N THR A 219 5.78 -8.32 20.36
CA THR A 219 5.13 -7.14 19.78
C THR A 219 5.82 -5.83 20.21
N GLU A 220 6.54 -5.82 21.33
CA GLU A 220 7.27 -4.65 21.87
C GLU A 220 8.67 -5.06 22.42
N GLY A 221 9.65 -4.14 22.39
CA GLY A 221 11.01 -4.37 22.92
C GLY A 221 12.05 -4.92 21.92
N SER A 222 13.22 -5.36 22.42
CA SER A 222 14.38 -5.79 21.62
C SER A 222 14.44 -7.29 21.32
N GLY A 223 13.34 -8.02 21.46
CA GLY A 223 13.28 -9.46 21.17
C GLY A 223 13.10 -9.78 19.68
N LEU A 224 13.22 -11.07 19.34
CA LEU A 224 13.07 -11.55 17.96
C LEU A 224 11.59 -11.47 17.52
N ARG A 225 11.30 -10.57 16.58
CA ARG A 225 10.02 -10.56 15.86
C ARG A 225 10.00 -11.66 14.81
N THR A 226 9.05 -12.58 14.94
CA THR A 226 8.76 -13.61 13.95
C THR A 226 7.92 -13.09 12.80
N LEU A 227 7.06 -12.09 13.03
CA LEU A 227 6.27 -11.43 11.97
C LEU A 227 6.77 -10.01 11.72
N VAL A 228 6.64 -9.58 10.47
CA VAL A 228 6.97 -8.26 9.95
C VAL A 228 5.68 -7.64 9.41
N TYR A 229 5.29 -6.52 10.01
CA TYR A 229 4.09 -5.76 9.66
C TYR A 229 4.28 -4.29 10.04
N ASN A 230 3.44 -3.41 9.51
CA ASN A 230 3.40 -2.00 9.85
C ASN A 230 2.01 -1.62 10.37
N LEU A 231 1.93 -1.14 11.62
CA LEU A 231 0.67 -0.66 12.22
C LEU A 231 0.27 0.74 11.73
N LEU A 232 1.22 1.48 11.16
CA LEU A 232 1.04 2.82 10.59
C LEU A 232 1.55 2.82 9.14
N PRO A 233 0.88 2.10 8.22
CA PRO A 233 1.26 2.08 6.82
C PRO A 233 1.23 3.50 6.24
N PRO A 234 2.19 3.86 5.38
CA PRO A 234 2.24 5.19 4.79
C PRO A 234 0.98 5.45 3.96
N ARG A 235 0.32 6.58 4.23
CA ARG A 235 -0.81 7.06 3.42
C ARG A 235 -0.27 7.73 2.15
N GLN A 236 -0.63 7.18 1.00
CA GLN A 236 -0.38 7.80 -0.29
C GLN A 236 -1.63 8.56 -0.71
N ARG A 237 -1.50 9.85 -1.02
CA ARG A 237 -2.63 10.66 -1.50
C ARG A 237 -2.47 10.94 -2.99
N ILE A 238 -3.51 10.60 -3.74
CA ILE A 238 -3.60 10.81 -5.18
C ILE A 238 -4.62 11.90 -5.45
N HIS A 239 -4.23 12.94 -6.17
CA HIS A 239 -5.07 14.08 -6.52
C HIS A 239 -5.64 13.92 -7.92
N TRP A 240 -6.96 13.99 -8.04
CA TRP A 240 -7.69 13.80 -9.29
C TRP A 240 -8.32 15.10 -9.76
N ILE A 241 -8.06 15.45 -11.01
CA ILE A 241 -8.82 16.48 -11.74
C ILE A 241 -10.15 15.87 -12.20
N SER A 242 -10.11 14.62 -12.68
CA SER A 242 -11.28 13.78 -12.95
C SER A 242 -10.90 12.31 -12.85
N ARG A 243 -11.58 11.55 -11.98
CA ARG A 243 -11.41 10.10 -11.86
C ARG A 243 -11.99 9.39 -13.06
N THR A 244 -13.14 9.83 -13.55
CA THR A 244 -13.85 9.25 -14.70
C THR A 244 -13.00 9.30 -15.97
N SER A 245 -12.27 10.39 -16.21
CA SER A 245 -11.34 10.50 -17.34
C SER A 245 -9.91 10.07 -17.03
N GLY A 246 -9.64 9.51 -15.83
CA GLY A 246 -8.32 9.06 -15.41
C GLY A 246 -7.27 10.18 -15.31
N THR A 247 -7.70 11.44 -15.19
CA THR A 247 -6.81 12.61 -15.24
C THR A 247 -6.36 12.99 -13.83
N GLN A 248 -5.09 12.67 -13.53
CA GLN A 248 -4.44 12.99 -12.26
C GLN A 248 -3.73 14.34 -12.30
N LEU A 249 -3.67 15.01 -11.15
CA LEU A 249 -2.76 16.12 -10.95
C LEU A 249 -1.33 15.56 -10.80
N PRO A 250 -0.31 16.15 -11.44
CA PRO A 250 1.07 15.68 -11.31
C PRO A 250 1.52 15.63 -9.85
N SER A 251 2.31 14.63 -9.48
CA SER A 251 2.95 14.58 -8.16
C SER A 251 4.01 15.69 -8.03
N PRO A 252 4.19 16.27 -6.83
CA PRO A 252 5.28 17.21 -6.61
C PRO A 252 6.62 16.48 -6.82
N GLY A 253 7.37 16.86 -7.87
CA GLY A 253 8.68 16.30 -8.20
C GLY A 253 8.82 15.57 -9.54
N THR A 254 7.75 15.42 -10.32
CA THR A 254 7.77 14.75 -11.65
C THR A 254 7.58 15.70 -12.84
N ALA A 255 7.97 16.98 -12.73
CA ALA A 255 7.80 18.00 -13.77
C ALA A 255 9.13 18.43 -14.42
#